data_AF-A0A5S3XZX2-F1
#
_entry.id   AF-A0A5S3XZX2-F1
#
_cell.length_a   1.000
_cell.length_b   1.000
_cell.length_c   1.000
_cell.angle_alpha   90.00
_cell.angle_beta   90.00
_cell.angle_gamma   90.00
#
_symmetry.space_group_name_H-M   'P 1'
#
loop_
_entity.id
_entity.type
_entity.pdbx_description
1 polymer ?
#
loop_
_entity_poly.entity_id
_entity_poly.type
_entity_poly.pdbx_seq_one_letter_code
_entity_poly.pdbx_strand_id
1 'polypeptide(L)'
;NFDRLADGAGAALMKSLESAHGDSGVALLISCVGRKLVLGPRVEEEIEALITKLASGFKCMGFYSYGELAPDDHGGPCLLHNQTMT
;
A
#
# COMPACT_ATOMS: atom_id res chain seq x y z
N ASN A 1 -9.83 -12.35 -7.82
CA ASN A 1 -9.39 -12.18 -6.42
C ASN A 1 -8.07 -11.42 -6.38
N PHE A 2 -7.06 -11.86 -7.13
CA PHE A 2 -5.79 -11.13 -7.31
C PHE A 2 -5.95 -9.70 -7.82
N ASP A 3 -6.78 -9.48 -8.85
CA ASP A 3 -6.98 -8.14 -9.40
C ASP A 3 -7.53 -7.17 -8.35
N ARG A 4 -8.41 -7.66 -7.47
CA ARG A 4 -8.94 -6.87 -6.34
C ARG A 4 -7.87 -6.46 -5.34
N LEU A 5 -6.85 -7.30 -5.12
CA LEU A 5 -5.72 -6.95 -4.26
C LEU A 5 -4.89 -5.85 -4.93
N ALA A 6 -4.49 -6.06 -6.19
CA ALA A 6 -3.71 -5.07 -6.94
C ALA A 6 -4.43 -3.72 -7.06
N ASP A 7 -5.75 -3.73 -7.34
CA ASP A 7 -6.60 -2.54 -7.37
C ASP A 7 -6.62 -1.83 -6.01
N GLY A 8 -6.73 -2.60 -4.92
CA GLY A 8 -6.71 -2.08 -3.56
C GLY A 8 -5.39 -1.40 -3.19
N ALA A 9 -4.25 -1.94 -3.62
CA ALA A 9 -2.96 -1.29 -3.44
C ALA A 9 -2.86 0.02 -4.25
N GLY A 10 -3.36 0.01 -5.49
CA GLY A 10 -3.40 1.22 -6.32
C GLY A 10 -4.28 2.33 -5.71
N ALA A 11 -5.43 1.97 -5.14
CA ALA A 11 -6.32 2.91 -4.47
C ALA A 11 -5.67 3.51 -3.21
N ALA A 12 -4.95 2.70 -2.42
CA ALA A 12 -4.22 3.17 -1.25
C ALA A 12 -3.14 4.19 -1.65
N LEU A 13 -2.37 3.91 -2.69
CA LEU A 13 -1.37 4.85 -3.22
C LEU A 13 -2.00 6.18 -3.64
N MET A 14 -3.12 6.16 -4.35
CA MET A 14 -3.81 7.39 -4.77
C MET A 14 -4.26 8.22 -3.57
N LYS A 15 -4.85 7.59 -2.55
CA LYS A 15 -5.25 8.26 -1.29
C LYS A 15 -4.04 8.87 -0.56
N SER A 16 -2.91 8.17 -0.53
CA SER A 16 -1.66 8.67 0.05
C SER A 16 -1.09 9.85 -0.75
N LEU A 17 -1.22 9.85 -2.08
CA LEU A 17 -0.76 10.96 -2.93
C LEU A 17 -1.64 12.20 -2.83
N GLU A 18 -2.95 12.06 -2.61
CA GLU A 18 -3.86 13.19 -2.38
C GLU A 18 -3.47 14.02 -1.13
N SER A 19 -2.85 13.36 -0.15
CA SER A 19 -2.39 13.99 1.10
C SER A 19 -0.91 14.36 1.08
N ALA A 20 -0.17 13.94 0.06
CA ALA A 20 1.23 14.29 -0.11
C ALA A 20 1.37 15.73 -0.64
N HIS A 21 2.30 16.50 -0.08
CA HIS A 21 2.64 17.83 -0.58
C HIS A 21 3.96 17.78 -1.37
N GLY A 22 3.87 17.81 -2.70
CA GLY A 22 5.02 17.91 -3.61
C GLY A 22 5.39 16.62 -4.34
N ASP A 23 6.37 16.73 -5.23
CA ASP A 23 6.71 15.68 -6.22
C ASP A 23 7.92 14.81 -5.84
N SER A 24 8.37 14.92 -4.59
CA SER A 24 9.53 14.19 -4.07
C SER A 24 9.41 13.86 -2.59
N GLY A 25 9.97 12.73 -2.17
CA GLY A 25 9.95 12.31 -0.78
C GLY A 25 10.34 10.86 -0.59
N VAL A 26 9.94 10.30 0.55
CA VAL A 26 10.07 8.86 0.82
C VAL A 26 8.67 8.24 0.83
N ALA A 27 8.44 7.27 -0.05
CA ALA A 27 7.26 6.43 -0.04
C ALA A 27 7.55 5.20 0.84
N LEU A 28 6.85 5.09 1.97
CA LEU A 28 6.92 3.93 2.87
C LEU A 28 5.76 3.00 2.55
N LEU A 29 6.05 1.87 1.90
CA LEU A 29 5.05 0.88 1.49
C LEU A 29 4.90 -0.19 2.58
N ILE A 30 3.72 -0.32 3.16
CA ILE A 30 3.42 -1.34 4.17
C ILE A 30 2.38 -2.28 3.60
N SER A 31 2.74 -3.54 3.39
CA SER A 31 1.81 -4.56 2.87
C SER A 31 1.52 -5.62 3.92
N CYS A 32 0.26 -6.04 4.05
CA CYS A 32 -0.05 -7.21 4.85
C CYS A 32 0.67 -8.45 4.30
N VAL A 33 1.30 -9.22 5.19
CA VAL A 33 1.96 -10.49 4.85
C VAL A 33 0.98 -11.52 4.27
N GLY A 34 -0.30 -11.47 4.64
CA GLY A 34 -1.34 -12.31 4.04
C GLY A 34 -1.45 -12.09 2.52
N ARG A 35 -1.30 -10.85 2.04
CA ARG A 35 -1.27 -10.54 0.61
C ARG A 35 -0.05 -11.14 -0.06
N LYS A 36 1.13 -10.99 0.55
CA LYS A 36 2.38 -11.60 0.07
C LYS A 36 2.23 -13.12 -0.09
N LEU A 37 1.65 -13.79 0.90
CA LEU A 37 1.44 -15.24 0.88
C LEU A 37 0.46 -15.67 -0.22
N VAL A 38 -0.59 -14.87 -0.46
CA VAL A 38 -1.58 -15.14 -1.51
C VAL A 38 -1.00 -14.88 -2.90
N LEU A 39 -0.32 -13.76 -3.11
CA LEU A 39 0.25 -13.34 -4.40
C LEU A 39 1.50 -14.14 -4.80
N GLY A 40 2.28 -14.62 -3.84
CA GLY A 40 3.49 -15.39 -4.09
C GLY A 40 4.47 -14.60 -4.98
N PRO A 41 4.95 -15.16 -6.10
CA PRO A 41 5.86 -14.47 -7.02
C PRO A 41 5.30 -13.17 -7.61
N ARG A 42 3.97 -13.05 -7.73
CA ARG A 42 3.30 -11.88 -8.32
C ARG A 42 3.32 -10.65 -7.42
N VAL A 43 3.85 -10.76 -6.20
CA VAL A 43 4.05 -9.60 -5.32
C VAL A 43 5.02 -8.59 -5.95
N GLU A 44 5.98 -9.04 -6.75
CA GLU A 44 6.92 -8.15 -7.45
C GLU A 44 6.20 -7.29 -8.49
N GLU A 45 5.31 -7.88 -9.29
CA GLU A 45 4.47 -7.16 -10.26
C GLU A 45 3.61 -6.08 -9.59
N GLU A 46 3.07 -6.37 -8.40
CA GLU A 46 2.27 -5.42 -7.63
C GLU A 46 3.12 -4.22 -7.17
N ILE A 47 4.30 -4.49 -6.60
CA ILE A 47 5.20 -3.43 -6.13
C ILE A 47 5.71 -2.59 -7.32
N GLU A 48 6.09 -3.21 -8.43
CA GLU A 48 6.52 -2.49 -9.64
C GLU A 48 5.41 -1.59 -10.20
N ALA A 49 4.17 -2.08 -10.24
CA ALA A 49 3.03 -1.30 -10.70
C ALA A 49 2.77 -0.06 -9.81
N LEU A 50 3.05 -0.12 -8.51
CA LEU A 50 2.95 1.02 -7.60
C LEU A 50 4.10 2.01 -7.79
N ILE A 51 5.33 1.50 -7.86
CA ILE A 51 6.52 2.33 -8.07
C ILE A 51 6.42 3.09 -9.39
N THR A 52 5.87 2.47 -10.44
CA THR A 52 5.66 3.11 -11.75
C THR A 52 4.65 4.26 -11.70
N LYS A 53 3.73 4.24 -10.73
CA LYS A 53 2.76 5.33 -10.51
C LYS A 53 3.30 6.46 -9.64
N LEU A 54 4.37 6.22 -8.87
CA LEU A 54 5.04 7.25 -8.08
C LEU A 54 5.91 8.15 -8.97
N ALA A 55 5.92 9.45 -8.68
CA ALA A 55 6.81 10.39 -9.38
C ALA A 55 8.28 10.03 -9.13
N SER A 56 9.17 10.29 -10.10
CA SER A 56 10.60 9.94 -10.03
C SER A 56 11.36 10.58 -8.86
N GLY A 57 10.78 11.60 -8.22
CA GLY A 57 11.33 12.24 -7.02
C GLY A 57 11.14 11.43 -5.73
N PHE A 58 10.37 10.34 -5.76
CA PHE A 58 10.15 9.50 -4.58
C PHE A 58 11.20 8.39 -4.47
N LYS A 59 11.72 8.18 -3.26
CA LYS A 59 12.48 6.98 -2.88
C LYS A 59 11.53 6.01 -2.19
N CYS A 60 11.50 4.76 -2.62
CA CYS A 60 10.60 3.76 -2.08
C CYS A 60 11.33 2.82 -1.11
N MET A 61 10.72 2.55 0.04
CA MET A 61 11.12 1.48 0.95
C MET A 61 9.89 0.93 1.65
N GLY A 62 9.99 -0.23 2.27
CA GLY A 62 8.82 -0.85 2.86
C GLY A 62 9.09 -2.15 3.59
N PHE A 63 8.06 -2.70 4.21
CA PHE A 63 8.10 -4.00 4.87
C PHE A 63 6.72 -4.66 4.87
N TYR A 64 6.68 -5.94 5.23
CA TYR A 64 5.44 -6.67 5.39
C TYR A 64 5.00 -6.69 6.85
N SER A 65 3.74 -6.33 7.12
CA SER A 65 3.13 -6.30 8.45
C SER A 65 2.17 -7.48 8.65
N TYR A 66 1.93 -7.88 9.90
CA TYR A 66 0.89 -8.86 10.25
C TYR A 66 -0.41 -8.15 10.63
N GLY A 67 -1.14 -7.70 9.61
CA GLY A 67 -2.35 -6.90 9.80
C GLY A 67 -2.08 -5.54 10.46
N GLU A 68 -3.04 -4.63 10.35
CA GLU A 68 -2.97 -3.30 10.94
C GLU A 68 -4.22 -3.08 11.80
N LEU A 69 -4.02 -2.48 12.98
CA LEU A 69 -5.11 -2.08 13.87
C LEU A 69 -5.17 -0.56 13.87
N ALA A 70 -6.09 -0.01 13.08
CA ALA A 70 -6.23 1.43 12.90
C ALA A 70 -7.67 1.81 12.54
N PRO A 71 -8.09 3.06 12.80
CA PRO A 71 -9.30 3.62 12.19
C PRO A 71 -9.17 3.73 10.67
N ASP A 72 -10.29 3.52 9.95
CA ASP A 72 -10.34 3.84 8.50
C ASP A 72 -10.26 5.35 8.23
N ASP A 73 -10.86 6.14 9.13
CA ASP A 73 -10.91 7.60 9.08
C ASP A 73 -10.44 8.21 10.40
N HIS A 74 -9.92 9.43 10.35
CA HIS A 74 -9.40 10.13 11.52
C HIS A 74 -10.49 10.28 12.61
N GLY A 75 -10.20 9.74 13.80
CA GLY A 75 -11.13 9.76 14.94
C GLY A 75 -12.20 8.66 14.93
N GLY A 76 -12.20 7.76 13.94
CA GLY A 76 -13.10 6.61 13.86
C GLY A 76 -12.74 5.46 14.81
N PRO A 77 -13.60 4.41 14.90
CA PRO A 77 -13.30 3.21 15.66
C PRO A 77 -12.13 2.44 15.04
N CYS A 78 -11.31 1.81 15.89
CA CYS A 78 -10.21 0.94 15.43
C CYS A 78 -10.77 -0.34 14.79
N LEU A 79 -10.27 -0.68 13.60
CA LEU A 79 -10.64 -1.87 12.82
C LEU A 79 -9.41 -2.73 12.54
N LEU A 80 -9.62 -4.01 12.21
CA LEU A 80 -8.58 -4.92 11.77
C LEU A 80 -8.47 -4.91 10.24
N HIS A 81 -7.30 -4.51 9.76
CA HIS A 81 -6.94 -4.43 8.34
C HIS A 81 -5.95 -5.53 8.01
N ASN A 82 -6.43 -6.67 7.52
CA ASN A 82 -5.59 -7.85 7.25
C ASN A 82 -5.53 -8.23 5.76
N GLN A 83 -6.05 -7.36 4.88
CA GLN A 83 -6.01 -7.51 3.42
C GLN A 83 -5.64 -6.20 2.71
N THR A 84 -4.97 -5.29 3.42
CA THR A 84 -4.65 -3.93 2.94
C THR A 84 -3.18 -3.76 2.61
N MET A 85 -2.89 -2.66 1.91
CA MET A 85 -1.58 -2.06 1.75
C MET A 85 -1.75 -0.57 2.02
N THR A 86 -0.76 0.03 2.68
CA THR A 86 -0.73 1.45 3.09
C THR A 86 0.51 2.13 2.54
#